data_AF-A0A5N4CSW6-F1
#
_entry.id   AF-A0A5N4CSW6-F1
#
_cell.length_a   1.000
_cell.length_b   1.000
_cell.length_c   1.000
_cell.angle_alpha   90.00
_cell.angle_beta   90.00
_cell.angle_gamma   90.00
#
_symmetry.space_group_name_H-M   'P 1'
#
loop_
_entity.id
_entity.type
_entity.pdbx_description
1 polymer ?
#
loop_
_entity_poly.entity_id
_entity_poly.type
_entity_poly.pdbx_seq_one_letter_code
_entity_poly.pdbx_strand_id
1 'polypeptide(L)'
;MASVGATPGRTPQGPGPGEASTNFPCPAPVPGPGEAEEEEEEEPAEIHLCVLWNSGYLGIAYYDTSDSTIHFMPDAPDHESLKLLQRVLDEIDPQSVVTSAKQDENMTRFLGKLGLEISKQRLLSGNYSFIPDSMTATEKILFLSSIIPFDCLLTVRALGGLLKFLARRRIGVELEDCNVSVPILGFKKFVL
;
A
#
# COMPACT_ATOMS: atom_id res chain seq x y z
N MET A 1 -76.22 27.50 -23.33
CA MET A 1 -76.48 27.16 -21.91
C MET A 1 -75.49 27.96 -21.05
N ALA A 2 -75.99 28.54 -19.95
CA ALA A 2 -75.43 29.50 -18.96
C ALA A 2 -73.89 29.58 -18.83
N SER A 3 -73.20 30.74 -18.85
CA SER A 3 -73.28 32.01 -18.08
C SER A 3 -72.48 32.02 -16.78
N VAL A 4 -71.36 32.78 -16.82
CA VAL A 4 -70.85 33.78 -15.85
C VAL A 4 -70.60 33.40 -14.39
N GLY A 5 -69.38 33.73 -13.90
CA GLY A 5 -69.25 34.57 -12.70
C GLY A 5 -68.44 34.02 -11.54
N ALA A 6 -67.22 34.53 -11.36
CA ALA A 6 -66.52 34.54 -10.08
C ALA A 6 -66.87 35.82 -9.29
N THR A 7 -67.27 35.70 -8.02
CA THR A 7 -67.16 36.77 -7.00
C THR A 7 -66.96 36.18 -5.59
N PRO A 8 -66.35 36.94 -4.66
CA PRO A 8 -65.89 36.48 -3.35
C PRO A 8 -66.87 36.80 -2.21
N GLY A 9 -66.86 36.02 -1.13
CA GLY A 9 -67.71 36.21 0.05
C GLY A 9 -66.95 36.06 1.37
N ARG A 10 -67.18 37.00 2.27
CA ARG A 10 -66.52 37.25 3.57
C ARG A 10 -67.27 36.52 4.73
N THR A 11 -66.53 36.27 5.82
CA THR A 11 -66.81 35.78 7.22
C THR A 11 -68.18 36.15 7.86
N PRO A 12 -68.69 35.58 9.01
CA PRO A 12 -67.96 35.18 10.26
C PRO A 12 -68.56 34.08 11.21
N GLN A 13 -67.76 33.75 12.25
CA GLN A 13 -68.07 33.35 13.65
C GLN A 13 -69.17 32.33 14.02
N GLY A 14 -68.75 31.33 14.80
CA GLY A 14 -69.57 30.61 15.79
C GLY A 14 -68.69 29.88 16.82
N PRO A 15 -68.81 30.16 18.15
CA PRO A 15 -67.93 29.66 19.20
C PRO A 15 -68.45 28.36 19.86
N GLY A 16 -67.56 27.56 20.43
CA GLY A 16 -67.96 26.47 21.31
C GLY A 16 -66.79 25.59 21.76
N PRO A 17 -66.28 25.77 22.99
CA PRO A 17 -65.19 24.99 23.53
C PRO A 17 -65.73 23.66 24.05
N GLY A 18 -65.29 22.56 23.45
CA GLY A 18 -65.51 21.21 23.96
C GLY A 18 -64.19 20.63 24.40
N GLU A 19 -63.83 20.87 25.67
CA GLU A 19 -62.78 20.13 26.35
C GLU A 19 -63.14 18.64 26.33
N ALA A 20 -62.34 17.86 25.62
CA ALA A 20 -62.28 16.41 25.83
C ALA A 20 -60.80 16.05 25.92
N SER A 21 -60.32 16.09 27.16
CA SER A 21 -59.03 15.53 27.55
C SER A 21 -59.05 14.03 27.28
N THR A 22 -58.28 13.59 26.29
CA THR A 22 -57.86 12.20 26.18
C THR A 22 -56.35 12.19 26.09
N ASN A 23 -55.72 11.89 27.22
CA ASN A 23 -54.31 11.54 27.34
C ASN A 23 -53.96 10.46 26.31
N PHE A 24 -53.23 10.82 25.26
CA PHE A 24 -52.49 9.87 24.45
C PHE A 24 -51.07 9.78 25.02
N PRO A 25 -50.60 8.62 25.48
CA PRO A 25 -49.18 8.46 25.79
C PRO A 25 -48.40 8.58 24.47
N CYS A 26 -47.32 9.37 24.45
CA CYS A 26 -46.36 9.34 23.34
C CYS A 26 -45.91 7.89 23.09
N PRO A 27 -45.85 7.41 21.83
CA PRO A 27 -45.12 6.20 21.55
C PRO A 27 -43.65 6.42 21.92
N ALA A 28 -43.07 5.50 22.68
CA ALA A 28 -41.63 5.49 22.91
C ALA A 28 -40.91 5.46 21.54
N PRO A 29 -39.77 6.14 21.38
CA PRO A 29 -38.98 6.04 20.16
C PRO A 29 -38.65 4.56 19.93
N VAL A 30 -39.06 4.04 18.78
CA VAL A 30 -38.61 2.72 18.33
C VAL A 30 -37.09 2.82 18.20
N PRO A 31 -36.29 1.97 18.88
CA PRO A 31 -34.86 1.91 18.61
C PRO A 31 -34.70 1.63 17.11
N GLY A 32 -34.06 2.55 16.39
CA GLY A 32 -33.70 2.30 15.00
C GLY A 32 -32.88 1.02 14.89
N PRO A 33 -32.80 0.39 13.71
CA PRO A 33 -31.82 -0.66 13.49
C PRO A 33 -30.48 -0.05 13.91
N GLY A 34 -29.86 -0.62 14.94
CA GLY A 34 -28.50 -0.26 15.28
C GLY A 34 -27.70 -0.44 14.00
N GLU A 35 -27.18 0.65 13.48
CA GLU A 35 -26.04 0.59 12.58
C GLU A 35 -24.99 -0.11 13.42
N ALA A 36 -24.86 -1.43 13.22
CA ALA A 36 -23.62 -2.09 13.56
C ALA A 36 -22.60 -1.35 12.73
N GLU A 37 -21.81 -0.49 13.37
CA GLU A 37 -20.56 -0.01 12.81
C GLU A 37 -19.81 -1.31 12.47
N GLU A 38 -19.82 -1.67 11.19
CA GLU A 38 -18.93 -2.70 10.67
C GLU A 38 -17.55 -2.12 10.96
N GLU A 39 -16.93 -2.56 12.06
CA GLU A 39 -15.50 -2.35 12.28
C GLU A 39 -14.84 -2.95 11.04
N GLU A 40 -14.36 -2.09 10.11
CA GLU A 40 -13.48 -2.52 9.04
C GLU A 40 -12.32 -3.23 9.74
N GLU A 41 -12.30 -4.57 9.67
CA GLU A 41 -11.15 -5.35 10.11
C GLU A 41 -9.98 -4.87 9.26
N GLU A 42 -9.15 -4.00 9.83
CA GLU A 42 -7.95 -3.47 9.21
C GLU A 42 -7.07 -4.69 8.91
N GLU A 43 -6.93 -5.02 7.62
CA GLU A 43 -6.12 -6.18 7.22
C GLU A 43 -4.72 -6.01 7.81
N PRO A 44 -4.16 -7.05 8.46
CA PRO A 44 -2.88 -6.91 9.12
C PRO A 44 -1.81 -6.56 8.10
N ALA A 45 -0.98 -5.55 8.41
CA ALA A 45 0.13 -5.14 7.56
C ALA A 45 1.05 -6.35 7.29
N GLU A 46 1.26 -6.65 6.01
CA GLU A 46 2.15 -7.72 5.58
C GLU A 46 3.46 -7.12 5.10
N ILE A 47 4.57 -7.67 5.59
CA ILE A 47 5.90 -7.25 5.18
C ILE A 47 6.62 -8.36 4.43
N HIS A 48 7.06 -8.05 3.21
CA HIS A 48 7.83 -8.97 2.37
C HIS A 48 9.26 -8.47 2.23
N LEU A 49 10.20 -9.20 2.82
CA LEU A 49 11.62 -8.87 2.87
C LEU A 49 12.39 -9.57 1.74
N CYS A 50 13.36 -8.88 1.15
CA CYS A 50 14.38 -9.47 0.30
C CYS A 50 15.78 -9.17 0.87
N VAL A 51 16.58 -10.22 1.00
CA VAL A 51 17.92 -10.15 1.60
C VAL A 51 18.94 -10.79 0.66
N LEU A 52 20.08 -10.12 0.52
CA LEU A 52 21.29 -10.72 -0.05
C LEU A 52 22.46 -10.49 0.88
N TRP A 53 23.21 -11.56 1.13
CA TRP A 53 24.50 -11.49 1.81
C TRP A 53 25.60 -11.91 0.85
N ASN A 54 26.68 -11.14 0.81
CA ASN A 54 27.86 -11.47 0.01
C ASN A 54 29.10 -10.78 0.59
N SER A 55 30.16 -11.55 0.81
CA SER A 55 31.48 -11.03 1.24
C SER A 55 31.42 -10.14 2.49
N GLY A 56 30.58 -10.50 3.48
CA GLY A 56 30.45 -9.74 4.73
C GLY A 56 29.58 -8.48 4.65
N TYR A 57 28.89 -8.26 3.53
CA TYR A 57 27.92 -7.19 3.38
C TYR A 57 26.52 -7.74 3.15
N LEU A 58 25.54 -6.98 3.62
CA LEU A 58 24.11 -7.27 3.54
C LEU A 58 23.43 -6.18 2.71
N GLY A 59 22.60 -6.59 1.76
CA GLY A 59 21.65 -5.72 1.07
C GLY A 59 20.24 -6.14 1.45
N ILE A 60 19.44 -5.17 1.91
CA ILE A 60 18.07 -5.39 2.39
C ILE A 60 17.11 -4.46 1.67
N ALA A 61 15.97 -5.02 1.25
CA ALA A 61 14.80 -4.26 0.89
C ALA A 61 13.54 -4.98 1.38
N TYR A 62 12.52 -4.26 1.85
CA TYR A 62 11.21 -4.84 2.13
C TYR A 62 10.09 -3.99 1.56
N TYR A 63 8.96 -4.62 1.29
CA TYR A 63 7.72 -3.95 0.92
C TYR A 63 6.73 -4.09 2.06
N ASP A 64 6.15 -2.96 2.46
CA ASP A 64 5.10 -2.88 3.47
C ASP A 64 3.77 -2.65 2.76
N THR A 65 2.80 -3.55 2.95
CA THR A 65 1.49 -3.42 2.31
C THR A 65 0.67 -2.26 2.87
N SER A 66 0.92 -1.87 4.13
CA SER A 66 0.12 -0.83 4.81
C SER A 66 0.28 0.55 4.17
N ASP A 67 1.50 0.91 3.77
CA ASP A 67 1.80 2.18 3.11
C ASP A 67 2.23 2.03 1.64
N SER A 68 2.20 0.80 1.13
CA SER A 68 2.60 0.42 -0.23
C SER A 68 3.98 0.98 -0.63
N THR A 69 4.91 1.06 0.33
CA THR A 69 6.25 1.62 0.12
C THR A 69 7.33 0.54 0.17
N ILE A 70 8.36 0.71 -0.66
CA ILE A 70 9.57 -0.13 -0.56
C ILE A 70 10.58 0.58 0.33
N HIS A 71 10.97 -0.10 1.41
CA HIS A 71 12.03 0.33 2.30
C HIS A 71 13.33 -0.39 1.95
N PHE A 72 14.46 0.30 1.99
CA PHE A 72 15.76 -0.31 1.71
C PHE A 72 16.87 0.21 2.62
N MET A 73 17.85 -0.65 2.87
CA MET A 73 19.07 -0.32 3.60
C MET A 73 20.24 -0.39 2.60
N PRO A 74 21.06 0.67 2.46
CA PRO A 74 22.29 0.61 1.69
C PRO A 74 23.21 -0.52 2.18
N ASP A 75 24.12 -0.98 1.31
CA ASP A 75 25.01 -2.11 1.61
C ASP A 75 25.70 -1.91 2.96
N ALA A 76 25.31 -2.73 3.94
CA ALA A 76 25.74 -2.61 5.33
C ALA A 76 26.63 -3.80 5.70
N PRO A 77 27.71 -3.59 6.46
CA PRO A 77 28.51 -4.71 6.94
C PRO A 77 27.70 -5.58 7.90
N ASP A 78 27.79 -6.90 7.74
CA ASP A 78 27.28 -7.86 8.73
C ASP A 78 28.33 -8.96 8.93
N HIS A 79 28.49 -9.40 10.17
CA HIS A 79 29.42 -10.46 10.52
C HIS A 79 28.87 -11.82 10.09
N GLU A 80 29.70 -12.87 10.09
CA GLU A 80 29.26 -14.25 9.80
C GLU A 80 28.13 -14.73 10.73
N SER A 81 28.00 -14.12 11.91
CA SER A 81 26.91 -14.37 12.85
C SER A 81 25.57 -13.75 12.44
N LEU A 82 25.53 -12.96 11.36
CA LEU A 82 24.32 -12.32 10.81
C LEU A 82 23.49 -11.55 11.86
N LYS A 83 24.17 -10.80 12.75
CA LYS A 83 23.52 -10.14 13.89
C LYS A 83 22.67 -8.96 13.44
N LEU A 84 23.12 -8.24 12.41
CA LEU A 84 22.33 -7.16 11.84
C LEU A 84 21.07 -7.74 11.20
N LEU A 85 21.21 -8.81 10.40
CA LEU A 85 20.04 -9.48 9.84
C LEU A 85 19.09 -9.98 10.92
N GLN A 86 19.58 -10.58 12.02
CA GLN A 86 18.71 -11.01 13.12
C GLN A 86 17.93 -9.84 13.71
N ARG A 87 18.58 -8.69 13.99
CA ARG A 87 17.89 -7.49 14.46
C ARG A 87 16.81 -7.03 13.48
N VAL A 88 17.13 -7.02 12.18
CA VAL A 88 16.18 -6.63 11.12
C VAL A 88 14.95 -7.55 11.15
N LEU A 89 15.16 -8.87 11.29
CA LEU A 89 14.06 -9.83 11.39
C LEU A 89 13.23 -9.64 12.66
N ASP A 90 13.89 -9.40 13.80
CA ASP A 90 13.22 -9.19 15.08
C ASP A 90 12.39 -7.88 15.12
N GLU A 91 12.84 -6.84 14.42
CA GLU A 91 12.20 -5.52 14.41
C GLU A 91 11.09 -5.40 13.36
N ILE A 92 11.30 -5.99 12.18
CA ILE A 92 10.37 -5.87 11.05
C ILE A 92 9.33 -7.00 11.05
N ASP A 93 9.66 -8.16 11.62
CA ASP A 93 8.81 -9.35 11.64
C ASP A 93 8.18 -9.69 10.27
N PRO A 94 9.00 -9.94 9.23
CA PRO A 94 8.48 -10.11 7.88
C PRO A 94 7.72 -11.42 7.71
N GLN A 95 6.55 -11.36 7.08
CA GLN A 95 5.75 -12.52 6.72
C GLN A 95 6.47 -13.45 5.72
N SER A 96 7.34 -12.88 4.89
CA SER A 96 8.14 -13.68 3.94
C SER A 96 9.54 -13.10 3.72
N VAL A 97 10.51 -14.00 3.53
CA VAL A 97 11.91 -13.65 3.24
C VAL A 97 12.33 -14.24 1.91
N VAL A 98 12.65 -13.36 0.97
CA VAL A 98 13.18 -13.67 -0.37
C VAL A 98 14.69 -13.63 -0.33
N THR A 99 15.31 -14.80 -0.48
CA THR A 99 16.76 -14.94 -0.60
C THR A 99 17.15 -15.54 -1.96
N SER A 100 18.39 -15.32 -2.37
CA SER A 100 18.94 -15.95 -3.57
C SER A 100 19.36 -17.38 -3.26
N ALA A 101 18.82 -18.36 -4.00
CA ALA A 101 19.21 -19.78 -3.89
C ALA A 101 20.66 -20.09 -4.31
N LYS A 102 21.40 -19.09 -4.81
CA LYS A 102 22.78 -19.25 -5.30
C LYS A 102 23.75 -19.13 -4.14
N GLN A 103 24.17 -20.26 -3.60
CA GLN A 103 25.20 -20.35 -2.56
C GLN A 103 26.61 -20.59 -3.12
N ASP A 104 26.73 -21.02 -4.38
CA ASP A 104 28.04 -21.21 -5.01
C ASP A 104 28.69 -19.85 -5.32
N GLU A 105 29.88 -19.63 -4.76
CA GLU A 105 30.61 -18.37 -4.89
C GLU A 105 31.02 -18.06 -6.34
N ASN A 106 31.38 -19.09 -7.12
CA ASN A 106 31.76 -18.92 -8.51
C ASN A 106 30.56 -18.51 -9.37
N MET A 107 29.42 -19.15 -9.16
CA MET A 107 28.15 -18.80 -9.78
C MET A 107 27.69 -17.41 -9.34
N THR A 108 27.87 -17.05 -8.07
CA THR A 108 27.53 -15.73 -7.54
C THR A 108 28.43 -14.65 -8.12
N ARG A 109 29.72 -14.91 -8.30
CA ARG A 109 30.68 -14.01 -8.97
C ARG A 109 30.33 -13.85 -10.44
N PHE A 110 30.09 -14.95 -11.15
CA PHE A 110 29.78 -14.94 -12.58
C PHE A 110 28.45 -14.23 -12.87
N LEU A 111 27.42 -14.52 -12.08
CA LEU A 111 26.10 -13.90 -12.21
C LEU A 111 25.99 -12.58 -11.46
N GLY A 112 27.02 -12.14 -10.72
CA GLY A 112 26.99 -10.90 -9.95
C GLY A 112 26.73 -9.70 -10.86
N LYS A 113 27.48 -9.60 -11.95
CA LYS A 113 27.31 -8.54 -12.96
C LYS A 113 25.97 -8.64 -13.68
N LEU A 114 25.59 -9.84 -14.13
CA LEU A 114 24.32 -10.03 -14.84
C LEU A 114 23.10 -9.77 -13.93
N GLY A 115 23.15 -10.26 -12.69
CA GLY A 115 22.11 -10.09 -11.69
C GLY A 115 21.94 -8.63 -11.27
N LEU A 116 23.03 -7.88 -11.19
CA LEU A 116 22.99 -6.44 -10.98
C LEU A 116 22.27 -5.74 -12.13
N GLU A 117 22.70 -5.95 -13.38
CA GLU A 117 22.11 -5.26 -14.54
C GLU A 117 20.63 -5.61 -14.72
N ILE A 118 20.24 -6.87 -14.50
CA ILE A 118 18.82 -7.26 -14.49
C ILE A 118 18.04 -6.52 -13.41
N SER A 119 18.64 -6.32 -12.23
CA SER A 119 17.99 -5.64 -11.11
C SER A 119 17.87 -4.13 -11.37
N LYS A 120 18.92 -3.50 -11.91
CA LYS A 120 18.90 -2.11 -12.38
C LYS A 120 17.82 -1.91 -13.43
N GLN A 121 17.78 -2.77 -14.45
CA GLN A 121 16.77 -2.68 -15.50
C GLN A 121 15.37 -2.77 -14.91
N ARG A 122 15.13 -3.68 -13.95
CA ARG A 122 13.83 -3.81 -13.28
C ARG A 122 13.43 -2.56 -12.49
N LEU A 123 14.40 -1.89 -11.86
CA LEU A 123 14.16 -0.61 -11.17
C LEU A 123 13.82 0.50 -12.16
N LEU A 124 14.55 0.62 -13.27
CA LEU A 124 14.33 1.70 -14.24
C LEU A 124 13.07 1.47 -15.08
N SER A 125 12.72 0.21 -15.37
CA SER A 125 11.52 -0.16 -16.12
C SER A 125 10.29 -0.39 -15.24
N GLY A 126 10.41 -0.29 -13.91
CA GLY A 126 9.30 -0.54 -12.99
C GLY A 126 8.19 0.51 -13.12
N ASN A 127 6.93 0.11 -12.96
CA ASN A 127 5.81 1.03 -12.92
C ASN A 127 5.62 1.48 -11.48
N TYR A 128 5.60 2.80 -11.25
CA TYR A 128 5.58 3.40 -9.92
C TYR A 128 4.51 4.48 -9.88
N SER A 129 3.59 4.41 -8.93
CA SER A 129 2.44 5.31 -8.85
C SER A 129 2.85 6.77 -8.59
N PHE A 130 4.03 7.00 -8.01
CA PHE A 130 4.59 8.33 -7.77
C PHE A 130 5.32 8.93 -8.98
N ILE A 131 5.46 8.19 -10.09
CA ILE A 131 6.10 8.69 -11.31
C ILE A 131 5.02 9.04 -12.34
N PRO A 132 4.91 10.32 -12.74
CA PRO A 132 3.95 10.74 -13.76
C PRO A 132 4.24 10.11 -15.13
N ASP A 133 3.19 9.78 -15.87
CA ASP A 133 3.29 9.25 -17.25
C ASP A 133 3.97 10.22 -18.24
N SER A 134 3.96 11.52 -17.93
CA SER A 134 4.61 12.54 -18.74
C SER A 134 6.14 12.58 -18.57
N MET A 135 6.68 11.89 -17.57
CA MET A 135 8.12 11.89 -17.28
C MET A 135 8.88 11.09 -18.33
N THR A 136 9.91 11.70 -18.92
CA THR A 136 10.77 11.00 -19.89
C THR A 136 11.61 9.92 -19.20
N ALA A 137 12.09 8.95 -19.98
CA ALA A 137 12.97 7.90 -19.45
C ALA A 137 14.22 8.47 -18.76
N THR A 138 14.81 9.53 -19.31
CA THR A 138 15.99 10.19 -18.72
C THR A 138 15.66 10.86 -17.38
N GLU A 139 14.54 11.58 -17.30
CA GLU A 139 14.10 12.21 -16.05
C GLU A 139 13.82 11.15 -14.98
N LYS A 140 13.14 10.06 -15.35
CA LYS A 140 12.89 8.92 -14.45
C LYS A 140 14.20 8.31 -13.94
N ILE A 141 15.19 8.11 -14.83
CA ILE A 141 16.52 7.60 -14.43
C ILE A 141 17.16 8.54 -13.41
N LEU A 142 17.17 9.85 -13.68
CA LEU A 142 17.77 10.84 -12.77
C LEU A 142 17.05 10.88 -11.42
N PHE A 143 15.72 10.83 -11.43
CA PHE A 143 14.90 10.84 -10.23
C PHE A 143 15.11 9.58 -9.38
N LEU A 144 15.09 8.39 -10.00
CA LEU A 144 15.37 7.15 -9.27
C LEU A 144 16.81 7.12 -8.75
N SER A 145 17.76 7.70 -9.49
CA SER A 145 19.17 7.78 -9.07
C SER A 145 19.39 8.76 -7.91
N SER A 146 18.48 9.70 -7.67
CA SER A 146 18.55 10.59 -6.50
C SER A 146 18.02 9.93 -5.22
N ILE A 147 17.20 8.88 -5.35
CA ILE A 147 16.62 8.14 -4.23
C ILE A 147 17.42 6.86 -3.93
N ILE A 148 17.77 6.10 -4.97
CA ILE A 148 18.37 4.77 -4.87
C ILE A 148 19.86 4.85 -5.20
N PRO A 149 20.76 4.39 -4.30
CA PRO A 149 22.19 4.32 -4.57
C PRO A 149 22.49 3.15 -5.52
N PHE A 150 22.54 3.43 -6.82
CA PHE A 150 22.79 2.40 -7.86
C PHE A 150 24.20 1.82 -7.87
N ASP A 151 25.10 2.39 -7.07
CA ASP A 151 26.44 1.92 -6.75
C ASP A 151 26.46 0.85 -5.64
N CYS A 152 25.42 0.79 -4.80
CA CYS A 152 25.23 -0.26 -3.80
C CYS A 152 24.72 -1.56 -4.44
N LEU A 153 25.64 -2.49 -4.70
CA LEU A 153 25.37 -3.69 -5.50
C LEU A 153 24.34 -4.63 -4.84
N LEU A 154 24.41 -4.81 -3.53
CA LEU A 154 23.51 -5.74 -2.84
C LEU A 154 22.12 -5.13 -2.67
N THR A 155 22.05 -3.83 -2.36
CA THR A 155 20.82 -3.06 -2.25
C THR A 155 20.04 -3.07 -3.56
N VAL A 156 20.71 -2.75 -4.68
CA VAL A 156 20.08 -2.79 -6.01
C VAL A 156 19.56 -4.19 -6.34
N ARG A 157 20.32 -5.23 -5.97
CA ARG A 157 19.89 -6.62 -6.18
C ARG A 157 18.73 -7.02 -5.27
N ALA A 158 18.68 -6.53 -4.03
CA ALA A 158 17.59 -6.78 -3.09
C ALA A 158 16.31 -6.10 -3.58
N LEU A 159 16.40 -4.83 -3.96
CA LEU A 159 15.31 -4.08 -4.58
C LEU A 159 14.78 -4.78 -5.84
N GLY A 160 15.68 -5.16 -6.77
CA GLY A 160 15.27 -5.92 -7.95
C GLY A 160 14.64 -7.27 -7.58
N GLY A 161 15.23 -8.01 -6.65
CA GLY A 161 14.72 -9.30 -6.17
C GLY A 161 13.30 -9.18 -5.60
N LEU A 162 13.08 -8.17 -4.77
CA LEU A 162 11.79 -7.83 -4.19
C LEU A 162 10.76 -7.48 -5.27
N LEU A 163 11.07 -6.55 -6.19
CA LEU A 163 10.17 -6.19 -7.30
C LEU A 163 9.74 -7.41 -8.13
N LYS A 164 10.66 -8.35 -8.38
CA LYS A 164 10.36 -9.60 -9.07
C LYS A 164 9.42 -10.49 -8.27
N PHE A 165 9.62 -10.56 -6.97
CA PHE A 165 8.77 -11.34 -6.07
C PHE A 165 7.36 -10.75 -6.01
N LEU A 166 7.23 -9.45 -5.77
CA LEU A 166 5.95 -8.74 -5.74
C LEU A 166 5.17 -8.94 -7.05
N ALA A 167 5.82 -8.73 -8.20
CA ALA A 167 5.19 -8.92 -9.50
C ALA A 167 4.74 -10.36 -9.77
N ARG A 168 5.43 -11.36 -9.19
CA ARG A 168 5.08 -12.78 -9.36
C ARG A 168 3.97 -13.24 -8.43
N ARG A 169 3.92 -12.68 -7.22
CA ARG A 169 2.91 -13.02 -6.22
C ARG A 169 1.64 -12.17 -6.32
N ARG A 170 1.72 -11.01 -6.98
CA ARG A 170 0.66 -10.01 -7.04
C ARG A 170 0.20 -9.53 -5.65
N ILE A 171 1.17 -9.29 -4.76
CA ILE A 171 0.94 -8.88 -3.37
C ILE A 171 -0.01 -7.68 -3.31
N GLY A 172 -1.09 -7.80 -2.53
CA GLY A 172 -2.10 -6.76 -2.29
C GLY A 172 -3.07 -6.51 -3.45
N VAL A 173 -2.92 -7.26 -4.56
CA VAL A 173 -3.77 -7.15 -5.76
C VAL A 173 -4.07 -8.55 -6.34
N GLU A 174 -4.10 -9.57 -5.49
CA GLU A 174 -4.27 -10.97 -5.86
C GLU A 174 -5.61 -11.23 -6.54
N LEU A 175 -6.65 -10.55 -6.06
CA LEU A 175 -8.02 -10.65 -6.56
C LEU A 175 -8.33 -9.68 -7.71
N GLU A 176 -7.44 -8.73 -7.98
CA GLU A 176 -7.64 -7.72 -9.04
C GLU A 176 -7.41 -8.29 -10.45
N ASP A 177 -7.89 -7.58 -11.47
CA ASP A 177 -7.65 -7.92 -12.87
C ASP A 177 -6.16 -8.06 -13.16
N CYS A 178 -5.78 -8.98 -14.05
CA CYS A 178 -4.37 -9.28 -14.35
C CYS A 178 -3.53 -8.10 -14.88
N ASN A 179 -4.19 -7.02 -15.32
CA ASN A 179 -3.55 -5.79 -15.77
C ASN A 179 -3.13 -4.86 -14.63
N VAL A 180 -3.62 -5.11 -13.41
CA VAL A 180 -3.30 -4.29 -12.24
C VAL A 180 -1.97 -4.73 -11.66
N SER A 181 -1.01 -3.80 -11.64
CA SER A 181 0.29 -3.97 -11.00
C SER A 181 0.22 -3.64 -9.51
N VAL A 182 1.05 -4.33 -8.71
CA VAL A 182 1.27 -4.01 -7.30
C VAL A 182 1.60 -2.51 -7.15
N PRO A 183 0.85 -1.75 -6.33
CA PRO A 183 1.09 -0.33 -6.16
C PRO A 183 2.40 -0.11 -5.39
N ILE A 184 3.24 0.78 -5.91
CA ILE A 184 4.47 1.20 -5.25
C ILE A 184 4.43 2.71 -5.16
N LEU A 185 4.24 3.22 -3.96
CA LEU A 185 4.03 4.64 -3.66
C LEU A 185 5.33 5.37 -3.31
N GLY A 186 6.41 4.64 -3.04
CA GLY A 186 7.72 5.25 -2.83
C GLY A 186 8.86 4.27 -2.61
N PHE A 187 10.05 4.85 -2.55
CA PHE A 187 11.25 4.20 -2.02
C PHE A 187 11.76 5.00 -0.82
N LYS A 188 11.90 4.36 0.33
CA LYS A 188 12.39 4.98 1.57
C LYS A 188 13.66 4.28 2.03
N LYS A 189 14.70 5.07 2.31
CA LYS A 189 15.89 4.57 2.99
C LYS A 189 15.58 4.42 4.48
N PHE A 190 15.98 3.30 5.08
CA PHE A 190 15.96 3.11 6.53
C PHE A 190 17.33 2.68 7.06
N VAL A 191 17.53 2.83 8.37
CA VAL A 191 18.74 2.45 9.13
C VAL A 191 18.28 2.00 10.52
N LEU A 192 18.96 0.99 11.09
CA LEU A 192 18.73 0.43 12.44
C LEU A 192 19.89 0.70 13.40
#